data_AF-A0A521YUI5-F1
#
_entry.id   AF-A0A521YUI5-F1
#
_cell.length_a   1.000
_cell.length_b   1.000
_cell.length_c   1.000
_cell.angle_alpha   90.00
_cell.angle_beta   90.00
_cell.angle_gamma   90.00
#
_symmetry.space_group_name_H-M   'P 1'
#
loop_
_entity.id
_entity.type
_entity.pdbx_description
1 polymer ?
#
loop_
_entity_poly.entity_id
_entity_poly.type
_entity_poly.pdbx_seq_one_letter_code
_entity_poly.pdbx_strand_id
1 'polypeptide(L)'
;MGVKTPWEQPGVFAKGTARLLEAMKANAVRRLLCVTGIGAGDSRGHGGFLYDRIFFPLLLKSVYADKDRQEALIRAADLDWTIVRPGFLTSGPLTRRYRVLTDLAGVSAGRISRADVAHFMLEELAANRYLRQTPLLTY
;
A
#
# COMPACT_ATOMS: atom_id res chain seq x y z
N MET A 1 -16.89 -7.06 -3.99
CA MET A 1 -17.70 -5.85 -3.78
C MET A 1 -16.75 -4.66 -3.59
N GLY A 2 -16.45 -3.92 -4.66
CA GLY A 2 -15.70 -2.67 -4.60
C GLY A 2 -16.68 -1.51 -4.68
N VAL A 3 -16.49 -0.50 -3.83
CA VAL A 3 -17.41 0.64 -3.72
C VAL A 3 -17.52 1.33 -5.10
N LYS A 4 -18.73 1.38 -5.65
CA LYS A 4 -19.07 2.24 -6.79
C LYS A 4 -19.33 3.62 -6.21
N THR A 5 -18.44 4.59 -6.44
CA THR A 5 -18.80 5.99 -6.21
C THR A 5 -18.20 6.85 -7.32
N PRO A 6 -18.99 7.70 -8.02
CA PRO A 6 -18.54 8.43 -9.21
C PRO A 6 -17.81 9.74 -8.90
N TRP A 7 -17.50 10.04 -7.64
CA TRP A 7 -16.92 11.32 -7.21
C TRP A 7 -15.77 11.10 -6.23
N GLU A 8 -14.73 11.92 -6.36
CA GLU A 8 -13.59 11.96 -5.45
C GLU A 8 -14.04 12.35 -4.03
N GLN A 9 -13.63 11.57 -3.03
CA GLN A 9 -13.64 12.02 -1.64
C GLN A 9 -12.20 12.28 -1.21
N PRO A 10 -11.66 13.48 -1.48
CA PRO A 10 -10.31 13.82 -1.07
C PRO A 10 -10.19 13.70 0.46
N GLY A 11 -9.28 12.84 0.91
CA GLY A 11 -8.98 12.70 2.34
C GLY A 11 -9.46 11.41 3.01
N VAL A 12 -10.14 10.49 2.32
CA VAL A 12 -10.64 9.26 2.95
C VAL A 12 -9.49 8.43 3.55
N PHE A 13 -8.37 8.29 2.84
CA PHE A 13 -7.24 7.50 3.30
C PHE A 13 -6.54 8.18 4.48
N ALA A 14 -6.18 9.45 4.36
CA ALA A 14 -5.48 10.15 5.43
C ALA A 14 -6.37 10.35 6.68
N LYS A 15 -7.62 10.79 6.51
CA LYS A 15 -8.53 10.99 7.66
C LYS A 15 -8.88 9.67 8.33
N GLY A 16 -9.18 8.62 7.55
CA GLY A 16 -9.45 7.28 8.09
C GLY A 16 -8.24 6.74 8.87
N THR A 17 -7.05 6.93 8.33
CA THR A 17 -5.81 6.52 8.99
C THR A 17 -5.57 7.30 10.28
N ALA A 18 -5.76 8.62 10.28
CA ALA A 18 -5.62 9.42 11.50
C ALA A 18 -6.54 8.92 12.63
N ARG A 19 -7.82 8.63 12.31
CA ARG A 19 -8.77 8.07 13.28
C ARG A 19 -8.38 6.67 13.75
N LEU A 20 -7.86 5.83 12.84
CA LEU A 20 -7.35 4.51 13.20
C LEU A 20 -6.17 4.61 14.16
N LEU A 21 -5.20 5.49 13.89
CA LEU A 21 -4.02 5.68 14.74
C LEU A 21 -4.40 6.19 16.13
N GLU A 22 -5.36 7.11 16.23
CA GLU A 22 -5.93 7.56 17.51
C GLU A 22 -6.54 6.39 18.29
N ALA A 23 -7.37 5.57 17.64
CA ALA A 23 -8.00 4.41 18.27
C ALA A 23 -6.97 3.35 18.70
N MET A 24 -5.96 3.08 17.88
CA MET A 24 -4.88 2.15 18.21
C MET A 24 -4.12 2.61 19.45
N LYS A 25 -3.78 3.91 19.53
CA LYS A 25 -3.12 4.49 20.70
C LYS A 25 -3.98 4.34 21.96
N ALA A 26 -5.28 4.65 21.87
CA ALA A 26 -6.20 4.55 22.99
C ALA A 26 -6.38 3.11 23.50
N ASN A 27 -6.22 2.11 22.64
CA ASN A 27 -6.40 0.68 22.97
C ASN A 27 -5.06 -0.08 23.09
N ALA A 28 -3.92 0.63 23.16
CA ALA A 28 -2.58 0.04 23.23
C ALA A 28 -2.27 -0.99 22.11
N VAL A 29 -2.88 -0.85 20.93
CA VAL A 29 -2.60 -1.70 19.77
C VAL A 29 -1.34 -1.18 19.07
N ARG A 30 -0.33 -2.04 18.91
CA ARG A 30 0.97 -1.66 18.34
C ARG A 30 1.15 -2.03 16.87
N ARG A 31 0.55 -3.13 16.40
CA ARG A 31 0.80 -3.69 15.06
C ARG A 31 -0.15 -3.10 14.02
N LEU A 32 0.40 -2.58 12.92
CA LEU A 32 -0.37 -2.07 11.78
C LEU A 32 0.18 -2.64 10.46
N LEU A 33 -0.67 -3.29 9.66
CA LEU A 33 -0.38 -3.56 8.25
C LEU A 33 -1.35 -2.75 7.40
N CYS A 34 -0.82 -1.91 6.51
CA CYS A 34 -1.63 -1.05 5.66
C CYS A 34 -1.30 -1.31 4.18
N VAL A 35 -2.32 -1.59 3.36
CA VAL A 35 -2.16 -1.72 1.91
C VAL A 35 -2.37 -0.36 1.24
N THR A 36 -1.39 0.11 0.49
CA THR A 36 -1.50 1.36 -0.29
C THR A 36 -1.51 1.07 -1.79
N GLY A 37 -0.34 0.92 -2.40
CA GLY A 37 -0.16 0.63 -3.82
C GLY A 37 1.14 1.22 -4.37
N ILE A 38 1.67 0.62 -5.43
CA ILE A 38 2.78 1.22 -6.17
C ILE A 38 2.40 2.63 -6.69
N GLY A 39 3.34 3.57 -6.59
CA GLY A 39 3.16 5.00 -6.92
C GLY A 39 2.94 5.90 -5.70
N ALA A 40 2.72 5.35 -4.50
CA ALA A 40 2.60 6.11 -3.25
C ALA A 40 3.96 6.27 -2.56
N GLY A 41 4.16 7.39 -1.89
CA GLY A 41 5.38 7.75 -1.18
C GLY A 41 6.61 7.76 -2.10
N ASP A 42 7.67 7.09 -1.65
CA ASP A 42 8.93 6.92 -2.39
C ASP A 42 8.86 5.90 -3.53
N SER A 43 7.71 5.25 -3.76
CA SER A 43 7.51 4.37 -4.94
C SER A 43 7.01 5.09 -6.20
N ARG A 44 6.91 6.44 -6.18
CA ARG A 44 6.62 7.23 -7.38
C ARG A 44 7.66 6.94 -8.48
N GLY A 45 7.20 6.80 -9.73
CA GLY A 45 8.07 6.53 -10.89
C GLY A 45 8.46 5.05 -11.08
N HIS A 46 7.96 4.15 -10.24
CA HIS A 46 8.23 2.71 -10.32
C HIS A 46 7.00 1.91 -10.80
N GLY A 47 5.92 2.58 -11.21
CA GLY A 47 4.73 1.94 -11.78
C GLY A 47 4.90 1.55 -13.25
N GLY A 48 5.98 2.02 -13.89
CA GLY A 48 6.26 1.79 -15.30
C GLY A 48 5.61 2.84 -16.21
N PHE A 49 6.08 2.93 -17.46
CA PHE A 49 5.74 4.01 -18.40
C PHE A 49 4.24 4.25 -18.58
N LEU A 50 3.43 3.19 -18.69
CA LEU A 50 1.98 3.29 -18.88
C LEU A 50 1.25 3.81 -17.64
N TYR A 51 1.73 3.48 -16.44
CA TYR A 51 1.13 3.94 -15.20
C TYR A 51 1.54 5.37 -14.87
N ASP A 52 2.84 5.66 -14.96
CA ASP A 52 3.41 6.96 -14.62
C ASP A 52 3.03 8.06 -15.62
N ARG A 53 2.87 7.72 -16.91
CA ARG A 53 2.59 8.70 -17.98
C ARG A 53 1.11 8.84 -18.37
N ILE A 54 0.27 7.83 -18.11
CA ILE A 54 -1.12 7.81 -18.61
C ILE A 54 -2.14 7.74 -17.46
N PHE A 55 -2.03 6.78 -16.52
CA PHE A 55 -3.01 6.67 -15.44
C PHE A 55 -2.83 7.70 -14.31
N PHE A 56 -1.57 7.98 -13.93
CA PHE A 56 -1.24 8.92 -12.86
C PHE A 56 -1.70 10.38 -13.14
N PRO A 57 -1.43 10.99 -14.32
CA PRO A 57 -1.77 12.40 -14.56
C PRO A 57 -3.25 12.68 -14.82
N LEU A 58 -4.03 11.71 -15.29
CA LEU A 58 -5.39 11.94 -15.79
C LEU A 58 -6.51 11.64 -14.76
N LEU A 59 -6.32 10.69 -13.84
CA LEU A 59 -7.42 10.16 -13.00
C LEU A 59 -7.07 9.93 -11.52
N LEU A 60 -5.79 10.03 -11.11
CA LEU A 60 -5.34 9.48 -9.83
C LEU A 60 -4.55 10.45 -8.94
N LYS A 61 -4.30 11.69 -9.38
CA LYS A 61 -3.44 12.65 -8.67
C LYS A 61 -3.94 12.98 -7.26
N SER A 62 -5.24 13.19 -7.09
CA SER A 62 -5.89 13.47 -5.80
C SER A 62 -5.83 12.28 -4.84
N VAL A 63 -6.10 11.08 -5.36
CA VAL A 63 -6.07 9.80 -4.64
C VAL A 63 -4.66 9.46 -4.17
N TYR A 64 -3.66 9.64 -5.02
CA TYR A 64 -2.26 9.39 -4.65
C TYR A 64 -1.73 10.43 -3.67
N ALA A 65 -2.11 11.70 -3.82
CA ALA A 65 -1.79 12.70 -2.80
C ALA A 65 -2.40 12.37 -1.43
N ASP A 66 -3.59 11.75 -1.38
CA ASP A 66 -4.19 11.28 -0.14
C ASP A 66 -3.47 10.05 0.44
N LYS A 67 -3.07 9.10 -0.43
CA LYS A 67 -2.24 7.96 -0.04
C LYS A 67 -0.86 8.39 0.49
N ASP A 68 -0.24 9.39 -0.11
CA ASP A 68 1.04 9.93 0.36
C ASP A 68 0.92 10.52 1.77
N ARG A 69 -0.18 11.24 2.03
CA ARG A 69 -0.49 11.75 3.38
C ARG A 69 -0.74 10.61 4.36
N GLN A 70 -1.47 9.56 3.95
CA GLN A 70 -1.65 8.35 4.75
C GLN A 70 -0.31 7.69 5.08
N GLU A 71 0.58 7.48 4.11
CA GLU A 71 1.90 6.88 4.37
C GLU A 71 2.74 7.73 5.31
N ALA A 72 2.71 9.05 5.16
CA ALA A 72 3.41 9.97 6.05
C ALA A 72 2.89 9.87 7.50
N LEU A 73 1.57 9.82 7.69
CA LEU A 73 0.95 9.64 9.02
C LEU A 73 1.37 8.31 9.66
N ILE A 74 1.36 7.22 8.89
CA ILE A 74 1.78 5.89 9.39
C ILE A 74 3.26 5.89 9.75
N ARG A 75 4.12 6.43 8.88
CA ARG A 75 5.57 6.49 9.10
C ARG A 75 5.94 7.30 10.35
N ALA A 76 5.20 8.37 10.63
CA ALA A 76 5.39 9.21 11.81
C ALA A 76 4.83 8.61 13.10
N ALA A 77 3.96 7.61 13.02
CA ALA A 77 3.39 6.97 14.19
C ALA A 77 4.44 6.09 14.89
N ASP A 78 4.48 6.17 16.23
CA ASP A 78 5.25 5.20 17.02
C ASP A 78 4.48 3.88 17.12
N LEU A 79 4.47 3.13 16.03
CA LEU A 79 3.82 1.83 15.89
C LEU A 79 4.73 0.85 15.16
N ASP A 80 4.41 -0.44 15.28
CA ASP A 80 5.05 -1.53 14.56
C ASP A 80 4.33 -1.68 13.21
N TRP A 81 4.59 -0.76 12.29
CA TRP A 81 3.87 -0.68 11.03
C TRP A 81 4.59 -1.39 9.87
N THR A 82 3.83 -1.84 8.88
CA THR A 82 4.33 -2.29 7.56
C THR A 82 3.38 -1.76 6.49
N ILE A 83 3.91 -1.07 5.48
CA ILE A 83 3.10 -0.55 4.36
C ILE A 83 3.30 -1.45 3.15
N VAL A 84 2.27 -2.18 2.77
CA VAL A 84 2.30 -3.14 1.67
C VAL A 84 1.93 -2.43 0.37
N ARG A 85 2.86 -2.42 -0.59
CA ARG A 85 2.66 -1.80 -1.90
C ARG A 85 2.51 -2.88 -2.97
N PRO A 86 1.30 -3.34 -3.28
CA PRO A 86 1.11 -4.26 -4.39
C PRO A 86 1.44 -3.58 -5.73
N GLY A 87 1.98 -4.36 -6.66
CA GLY A 87 1.95 -4.03 -8.09
C GLY A 87 0.53 -4.06 -8.67
N PHE A 88 0.39 -4.32 -9.96
CA PHE A 88 -0.92 -4.34 -10.62
C PHE A 88 -1.79 -5.51 -10.12
N LEU A 89 -2.81 -5.18 -9.33
CA LEU A 89 -3.70 -6.15 -8.69
C LEU A 89 -4.55 -6.94 -9.69
N THR A 90 -4.55 -8.25 -9.56
CA THR A 90 -5.33 -9.20 -10.37
C THR A 90 -6.23 -10.07 -9.51
N SER A 91 -7.14 -10.80 -10.14
CA SER A 91 -7.99 -11.81 -9.49
C SER A 91 -7.51 -13.24 -9.76
N GLY A 92 -6.20 -13.42 -9.96
CA GLY A 92 -5.59 -14.75 -10.09
C GLY A 92 -5.63 -15.57 -8.80
N PRO A 93 -5.29 -16.87 -8.87
CA PRO A 93 -5.27 -17.74 -7.70
C PRO A 93 -4.15 -17.35 -6.71
N LEU A 94 -4.21 -17.96 -5.51
CA LEU A 94 -3.10 -17.97 -4.57
C LEU A 94 -1.97 -18.83 -5.16
N THR A 95 -0.77 -18.25 -5.31
CA THR A 95 0.40 -18.96 -5.85
C THR A 95 1.49 -19.15 -4.81
N ARG A 96 1.57 -18.27 -3.82
CA ARG A 96 2.68 -18.14 -2.85
C ARG A 96 4.06 -17.93 -3.50
N ARG A 97 4.08 -17.58 -4.78
CA ARG A 97 5.29 -17.38 -5.58
C ARG A 97 5.34 -15.94 -6.04
N TYR A 98 5.77 -15.06 -5.14
CA TYR A 98 5.92 -13.63 -5.38
C TYR A 98 7.20 -13.13 -4.73
N ARG A 99 7.72 -12.02 -5.26
CA ARG A 99 8.86 -11.29 -4.72
C ARG A 99 8.38 -10.24 -3.71
N VAL A 100 9.16 -10.05 -2.67
CA VAL A 100 9.00 -8.99 -1.67
C VAL A 100 10.23 -8.11 -1.75
N LEU A 101 10.07 -6.90 -2.27
CA LEU A 101 11.18 -6.01 -2.59
C LEU A 101 11.11 -4.74 -1.74
N THR A 102 12.18 -4.39 -1.04
CA THR A 102 12.27 -3.17 -0.22
C THR A 102 13.15 -2.12 -0.88
N ASP A 103 14.13 -2.55 -1.68
CA ASP A 103 14.84 -1.72 -2.63
C ASP A 103 14.16 -1.78 -4.00
N LEU A 104 13.86 -0.61 -4.55
CA LEU A 104 13.17 -0.45 -5.83
C LEU A 104 14.12 -0.02 -6.96
N ALA A 105 15.43 0.08 -6.70
CA ALA A 105 16.40 0.45 -7.71
C ALA A 105 16.33 -0.47 -8.95
N GLY A 106 15.96 0.10 -10.10
CA GLY A 106 15.82 -0.64 -11.36
C GLY A 106 14.58 -1.55 -11.44
N VAL A 107 13.65 -1.45 -10.48
CA VAL A 107 12.46 -2.30 -10.41
C VAL A 107 11.25 -1.57 -10.99
N SER A 108 10.63 -2.17 -12.01
CA SER A 108 9.27 -1.83 -12.43
C SER A 108 8.28 -2.80 -11.80
N ALA A 109 7.22 -2.29 -11.19
CA ALA A 109 6.20 -3.14 -10.59
C ALA A 109 5.44 -3.94 -11.66
N GLY A 110 5.44 -5.27 -11.52
CA GLY A 110 4.63 -6.18 -12.32
C GLY A 110 3.24 -6.41 -11.73
N ARG A 111 2.58 -7.48 -12.17
CA ARG A 111 1.27 -7.90 -11.64
C ARG A 111 1.42 -8.65 -10.31
N ILE A 112 0.35 -8.71 -9.53
CA ILE A 112 0.21 -9.62 -8.39
C ILE A 112 -1.27 -9.95 -8.14
N SER A 113 -1.60 -11.14 -7.65
CA SER A 113 -2.97 -11.49 -7.27
C SER A 113 -3.33 -10.93 -5.88
N ARG A 114 -4.60 -10.56 -5.69
CA ARG A 114 -5.12 -10.18 -4.37
C ARG A 114 -4.97 -11.31 -3.34
N ALA A 115 -5.03 -12.56 -3.80
CA ALA A 115 -4.83 -13.74 -2.96
C ALA A 115 -3.40 -13.82 -2.41
N ASP A 116 -2.38 -13.54 -3.24
CA ASP A 116 -0.99 -13.51 -2.81
C ASP A 116 -0.68 -12.31 -1.90
N VAL A 117 -1.30 -11.15 -2.15
CA VAL A 117 -1.20 -10.00 -1.23
C VAL A 117 -1.77 -10.33 0.15
N ALA A 118 -2.96 -10.95 0.20
CA ALA A 118 -3.58 -11.36 1.45
C ALA A 118 -2.73 -12.40 2.19
N HIS A 119 -2.18 -13.37 1.46
CA HIS A 119 -1.25 -14.35 2.01
C HIS A 119 -0.03 -13.68 2.65
N PHE A 120 0.63 -12.75 1.94
CA PHE A 120 1.74 -11.99 2.51
C PHE A 120 1.35 -11.27 3.81
N MET A 121 0.21 -10.58 3.82
CA MET A 121 -0.23 -9.81 4.99
C MET A 121 -0.45 -10.70 6.22
N LEU A 122 -1.03 -11.89 6.04
CA LEU A 122 -1.26 -12.83 7.15
C LEU A 122 0.06 -13.37 7.70
N GLU A 123 0.99 -13.73 6.82
CA GLU A 123 2.33 -14.18 7.23
C GLU A 123 3.11 -13.07 7.95
N GLU A 124 3.08 -11.84 7.42
CA GLU A 124 3.80 -10.70 7.98
C GLU A 124 3.19 -10.20 9.30
N LEU A 125 1.88 -10.38 9.50
CA LEU A 125 1.21 -10.07 10.76
C LEU A 125 1.77 -10.93 11.91
N ALA A 126 2.11 -12.20 11.64
CA ALA A 126 2.70 -13.11 12.62
C ALA A 126 4.22 -12.95 12.73
N ALA A 127 4.91 -12.75 11.60
CA ALA A 127 6.37 -12.86 11.54
C ALA A 127 7.13 -11.56 11.83
N ASN A 128 6.51 -10.39 11.63
CA ASN A 128 7.13 -9.08 11.85
C ASN A 128 8.47 -8.88 11.11
N ARG A 129 8.59 -9.36 9.87
CA ARG A 129 9.85 -9.33 9.11
C ARG A 129 10.13 -7.98 8.47
N TYR A 130 9.08 -7.20 8.21
CA TYR A 130 9.14 -5.92 7.49
C TYR A 130 8.63 -4.77 8.36
N LEU A 131 9.01 -4.78 9.64
CA LEU A 131 8.72 -3.68 10.56
C LEU A 131 9.35 -2.38 10.06
N ARG A 132 8.53 -1.33 10.06
CA ARG A 132 8.85 0.03 9.60
C ARG A 132 9.39 0.07 8.17
N GLN A 133 8.92 -0.84 7.33
CA GLN A 133 9.31 -0.95 5.91
C GLN A 133 8.10 -0.89 4.99
N THR A 134 8.38 -0.62 3.71
CA THR A 134 7.36 -0.44 2.67
C THR A 134 7.53 -1.41 1.49
N PRO A 135 7.39 -2.73 1.70
CA PRO A 135 7.67 -3.72 0.68
C PRO A 135 6.74 -3.63 -0.54
N LEU A 136 7.33 -3.71 -1.73
CA LEU A 136 6.65 -3.98 -2.99
C LEU A 136 6.40 -5.48 -3.15
N LEU A 137 5.16 -5.84 -3.45
CA LEU A 137 4.78 -7.20 -3.82
C LEU A 137 4.52 -7.31 -5.32
N THR A 138 5.26 -8.19 -5.99
CA THR A 138 5.15 -8.42 -7.43
C THR A 138 5.61 -9.83 -7.79
N TYR A 139 5.17 -10.36 -8.94
CA TYR A 139 5.76 -11.59 -9.49
C TYR A 139 7.16 -11.34 -10.05
#